data_AF-A0A5N3W604-F1
#
_entry.id   AF-A0A5N3W604-F1
#
_cell.length_a   1.000
_cell.length_b   1.000
_cell.length_c   1.000
_cell.angle_alpha   90.00
_cell.angle_beta   90.00
_cell.angle_gamma   90.00
#
_symmetry.space_group_name_H-M   'P 1'
#
loop_
_entity.id
_entity.type
_entity.pdbx_description
1 polymer ?
#
loop_
_entity_poly.entity_id
_entity_poly.type
_entity_poly.pdbx_seq_one_letter_code
_entity_poly.pdbx_strand_id
1 'polypeptide(L)'
;MKMPVVLVTSLANGDLGIKFGFPTPDGGCQETDSTFTKGAVDGQFSNAAMAQTDIRVAFTDYKHFAVMYFETQKGGVKNVWLQLYGG
;
A
#
# COMPACT_ATOMS: atom_id res chain seq x y z
N MET A 1 -1.33 -11.66 5.31
CA MET A 1 -2.51 -10.93 5.83
C MET A 1 -3.10 -10.16 4.65
N LYS A 2 -4.41 -10.27 4.36
CA LYS A 2 -5.05 -9.37 3.38
C LYS A 2 -5.06 -7.98 4.00
N MET A 3 -4.60 -6.96 3.27
CA MET A 3 -4.48 -5.58 3.76
C MET A 3 -5.42 -4.69 2.95
N PRO A 4 -6.70 -4.59 3.34
CA PRO A 4 -7.64 -3.70 2.67
C PRO A 4 -7.19 -2.27 2.89
N VAL A 5 -7.01 -1.53 1.79
CA VAL A 5 -6.79 -0.08 1.84
C VAL A 5 -8.15 0.59 1.79
N VAL A 6 -8.39 1.47 2.76
CA VAL A 6 -9.65 2.20 2.92
C VAL A 6 -9.51 3.62 2.38
N LEU A 7 -8.36 4.25 2.61
CA LEU A 7 -8.10 5.62 2.17
C LEU A 7 -6.64 5.78 1.75
N VAL A 8 -6.45 6.55 0.67
CA VAL A 8 -5.15 7.01 0.21
C VAL A 8 -5.20 8.54 0.15
N THR A 9 -4.27 9.20 0.83
CA THR A 9 -4.18 10.66 0.92
C THR A 9 -2.82 11.10 0.40
N SER A 10 -2.80 12.00 -0.60
CA SER A 10 -1.56 12.63 -1.04
C SER A 10 -1.03 13.58 0.02
N LEU A 11 0.25 13.47 0.37
CA LEU A 11 0.92 14.36 1.32
C LEU A 11 1.75 15.42 0.59
N ALA A 12 2.03 16.54 1.24
CA ALA A 12 2.71 17.69 0.63
C ALA A 12 4.15 17.39 0.18
N ASN A 13 4.79 16.40 0.80
CA ASN A 13 6.14 15.96 0.45
C ASN A 13 6.16 14.94 -0.72
N GLY A 14 4.99 14.53 -1.22
CA GLY A 14 4.84 13.52 -2.27
C GLY A 14 4.70 12.08 -1.75
N ASP A 15 4.74 11.87 -0.43
CA ASP A 15 4.39 10.58 0.17
C ASP A 15 2.87 10.35 0.10
N LEU A 16 2.44 9.11 0.35
CA LEU A 16 1.04 8.77 0.50
C LEU A 16 0.75 8.38 1.94
N GLY A 17 -0.22 9.04 2.57
CA GLY A 17 -0.87 8.57 3.78
C GLY A 17 -1.84 7.44 3.43
N ILE A 18 -1.67 6.29 4.08
CA ILE A 18 -2.47 5.09 3.82
C ILE A 18 -3.21 4.73 5.09
N LYS A 19 -4.52 4.51 4.96
CA LYS A 19 -5.32 3.92 6.03
C LYS A 19 -5.72 2.51 5.64
N PHE A 20 -5.30 1.54 6.44
CA PHE A 20 -5.71 0.15 6.32
C PHE A 20 -6.91 -0.12 7.21
N GLY A 21 -7.80 -1.01 6.77
CA GLY A 21 -8.93 -1.51 7.55
C GLY A 21 -8.91 -3.02 7.62
N PHE A 22 -8.67 -3.58 8.79
CA PHE A 22 -8.57 -5.02 9.00
C PHE A 22 -9.84 -5.54 9.70
N PRO A 23 -10.49 -6.59 9.17
CA PRO A 23 -11.54 -7.26 9.91
C PRO A 23 -10.95 -7.96 11.14
N THR A 24 -11.59 -7.79 12.29
CA THR A 24 -11.20 -8.47 13.53
C THR A 24 -12.01 -9.76 13.71
N PRO A 25 -11.50 -10.77 14.45
CA PRO A 25 -12.17 -12.07 14.58
C PRO A 25 -13.58 -12.02 15.20
N ASP A 26 -13.87 -10.98 15.97
CA ASP A 26 -15.17 -10.68 16.59
C ASP A 26 -16.16 -9.98 15.65
N GLY A 27 -15.80 -9.80 14.37
CA GLY A 27 -16.64 -9.14 13.37
C GLY A 27 -16.53 -7.61 13.35
N GLY A 28 -15.62 -7.04 14.13
CA GLY A 28 -15.29 -5.62 14.10
C GLY A 28 -14.33 -5.25 12.96
N CYS A 29 -13.92 -3.98 12.95
CA CYS A 29 -12.91 -3.44 12.06
C CYS A 29 -11.88 -2.65 12.85
N GLN A 30 -10.60 -2.93 12.63
CA GLN A 30 -9.49 -2.14 13.13
C GLN A 30 -8.90 -1.32 11.99
N GLU A 31 -8.85 0.00 12.16
CA GLU A 31 -8.12 0.88 11.25
C GLU A 31 -6.68 1.07 11.72
N THR A 32 -5.75 1.19 10.79
CA THR A 32 -4.35 1.48 11.09
C THR A 32 -3.77 2.39 10.03
N ASP A 33 -3.20 3.50 10.48
CA ASP A 33 -2.54 4.46 9.60
C ASP A 33 -1.10 4.02 9.30
N SER A 34 -0.65 4.36 8.09
CA SER A 34 0.71 4.13 7.62
C SER A 34 1.08 5.15 6.56
N THR A 35 2.35 5.14 6.16
CA THR A 35 2.86 6.03 5.12
C THR A 35 3.63 5.22 4.10
N PHE A 36 3.31 5.43 2.82
CA PHE A 36 4.14 5.01 1.71
C PHE A 36 5.07 6.17 1.35
N THR A 37 6.37 5.97 1.60
CA THR A 37 7.41 6.97 1.33
C THR A 37 7.76 6.96 -0.15
N LYS A 38 7.75 8.12 -0.80
CA LYS A 38 8.04 8.24 -2.23
C LYS A 38 9.45 7.75 -2.58
N GLY A 39 9.55 7.11 -3.74
CA GLY A 39 10.81 6.70 -4.35
C GLY A 39 11.42 7.80 -5.23
N ALA A 40 12.43 7.41 -6.01
CA ALA A 40 13.11 8.29 -6.95
C ALA A 40 12.32 8.47 -8.27
N VAL A 41 11.36 7.59 -8.55
CA VAL A 41 10.55 7.58 -9.77
C VAL A 41 9.09 7.78 -9.41
N ASP A 42 8.37 8.52 -10.23
CA ASP A 42 6.93 8.73 -10.05
C ASP A 42 6.18 7.40 -9.99
N GLY A 43 5.28 7.29 -9.02
CA GLY A 43 4.51 6.07 -8.77
C GLY A 43 5.28 4.96 -8.05
N GLN A 44 6.55 5.18 -7.67
CA GLN A 44 7.32 4.27 -6.81
C GLN A 44 7.26 4.73 -5.35
N PHE A 45 7.11 3.77 -4.43
CA PHE A 45 7.09 4.01 -3.00
C PHE A 45 7.73 2.85 -2.21
N SER A 46 7.82 3.01 -0.90
CA SER A 46 8.25 1.99 0.05
C SER A 46 7.54 2.15 1.40
N ASN A 47 7.54 1.08 2.21
CA ASN A 47 7.07 1.13 3.59
C ASN A 47 7.94 0.22 4.47
N ALA A 48 8.92 0.83 5.14
CA ALA A 48 9.88 0.12 5.96
C ALA A 48 9.22 -0.62 7.15
N ALA A 49 8.18 -0.05 7.76
CA ALA A 49 7.49 -0.65 8.90
C ALA A 49 6.82 -1.98 8.52
N MET A 50 6.43 -2.13 7.25
CA MET A 50 5.80 -3.33 6.70
C MET A 50 6.78 -4.22 5.91
N ALA A 51 8.07 -3.90 5.92
CA ALA A 51 9.12 -4.53 5.11
C ALA A 51 8.81 -4.54 3.60
N GLN A 52 8.00 -3.58 3.12
CA GLN A 52 7.68 -3.39 1.70
C GLN A 52 8.78 -2.52 1.10
N THR A 53 9.69 -3.15 0.37
CA THR A 53 10.89 -2.50 -0.15
C THR A 53 10.65 -1.79 -1.47
N ASP A 54 9.64 -2.21 -2.21
CA ASP A 54 9.28 -1.60 -3.49
C ASP A 54 7.78 -1.74 -3.73
N ILE A 55 7.12 -0.60 -3.85
CA ILE A 55 5.69 -0.46 -4.11
C ILE A 55 5.58 0.35 -5.39
N ARG A 56 4.78 -0.11 -6.35
CA ARG A 56 4.60 0.62 -7.61
C ARG A 56 3.14 0.72 -7.99
N VAL A 57 2.73 1.87 -8.50
CA VAL A 57 1.49 1.98 -9.27
C VAL A 57 1.75 1.35 -10.64
N ALA A 58 1.35 0.10 -10.82
CA ALA A 58 1.64 -0.65 -12.05
C ALA A 58 0.70 -0.22 -13.20
N PHE A 59 -0.56 0.07 -12.88
CA PHE A 59 -1.55 0.53 -13.86
C PHE A 59 -2.71 1.23 -13.16
N THR A 60 -3.22 2.35 -13.68
CA THR A 60 -4.35 3.07 -13.09
C THR A 60 -4.96 4.04 -14.10
N ASP A 61 -6.26 4.30 -13.97
CA ASP A 61 -6.94 5.39 -14.66
C ASP A 61 -7.14 6.63 -13.76
N TYR A 62 -6.60 6.58 -12.54
CA TYR A 62 -6.68 7.58 -11.48
C TYR A 62 -8.11 7.95 -11.04
N LYS A 63 -9.13 7.20 -11.48
CA LYS A 63 -10.55 7.52 -11.22
C LYS A 63 -11.32 6.37 -10.63
N HIS A 64 -11.15 5.17 -11.18
CA HIS A 64 -11.94 4.00 -10.83
C HIS A 64 -11.09 2.89 -10.25
N PHE A 65 -9.84 2.75 -10.70
CA PHE A 65 -8.99 1.68 -10.23
C PHE A 65 -7.51 2.03 -10.20
N ALA A 66 -6.76 1.28 -9.37
CA ALA A 66 -5.32 1.21 -9.42
C ALA A 66 -4.85 -0.23 -9.15
N VAL A 67 -4.00 -0.75 -10.01
CA VAL A 67 -3.25 -1.99 -9.79
C VAL A 67 -1.91 -1.62 -9.18
N MET A 68 -1.72 -2.05 -7.94
CA MET A 68 -0.50 -1.86 -7.18
C MET A 68 0.35 -3.11 -7.25
N TYR A 69 1.65 -2.92 -7.50
CA TYR A 69 2.68 -3.94 -7.31
C TYR A 69 3.32 -3.74 -5.93
N PHE A 70 3.53 -4.84 -5.21
CA PHE A 70 4.22 -4.84 -3.93
C PHE A 70 5.31 -5.89 -3.93
N GLU A 71 6.46 -5.50 -3.40
CA GLU A 71 7.55 -6.39 -3.05
C GLU A 71 7.92 -6.18 -1.58
N THR A 72 8.03 -7.29 -0.85
CA THR A 72 8.67 -7.31 0.48
C THR A 72 9.94 -8.11 0.46
N GLN A 73 10.90 -7.69 1.27
CA GLN A 73 12.05 -8.50 1.64
C GLN A 73 12.15 -8.58 3.15
N LYS A 74 11.99 -9.79 3.70
CA LYS A 74 12.08 -10.04 5.14
C LYS A 74 12.75 -11.38 5.39
N GLY A 75 13.80 -11.40 6.22
CA GLY A 75 14.52 -12.64 6.56
C GLY A 75 15.14 -13.36 5.35
N GLY A 76 15.60 -12.60 4.34
CA GLY A 76 16.16 -13.16 3.11
C GLY A 76 15.13 -13.71 2.12
N VAL A 77 13.83 -13.63 2.43
CA VAL A 77 12.76 -14.09 1.55
C VAL A 77 12.14 -12.89 0.84
N LYS A 78 12.06 -12.98 -0.50
CA LYS A 78 11.34 -12.05 -1.35
C LYS A 78 9.91 -12.56 -1.59
N ASN A 79 8.93 -11.70 -1.38
CA ASN A 79 7.53 -11.97 -1.74
C ASN A 79 7.01 -10.83 -2.62
N VAL A 80 6.28 -11.18 -3.66
CA VAL A 80 5.72 -10.26 -4.64
C VAL A 80 4.24 -10.54 -4.82
N TRP A 81 3.42 -9.50 -4.81
CA TRP A 81 2.00 -9.62 -5.09
C TRP A 81 1.45 -8.38 -5.78
N LEU A 82 0.27 -8.55 -6.39
CA LEU A 82 -0.52 -7.46 -6.93
C LEU A 82 -1.74 -7.20 -6.05
N GLN A 83 -2.15 -5.95 -5.96
CA GLN A 83 -3.39 -5.57 -5.29
C GLN A 83 -4.17 -4.61 -6.19
N LEU A 84 -5.43 -4.96 -6.46
CA LEU A 84 -6.37 -4.08 -7.13
C LEU A 84 -7.08 -3.21 -6.10
N TYR A 85 -6.98 -1.91 -6.26
CA TYR A 85 -7.86 -0.93 -5.63
C TYR A 85 -8.98 -0.60 -6.61
N GLY A 86 -10.22 -0.69 -6.14
CA GLY A 86 -11.41 -0.30 -6.87
C GLY A 86 -12.23 0.67 -6.02
N GLY A 87 -12.70 1.74 -6.65
CA GLY A 87 -13.65 2.70 -6.08
C GLY A 87 -15.09 2.38 -6.45
#